data_AF-A0AAC9RL03-F1
#
_entry.id   AF-A0AAC9RL03-F1
#
_cell.length_a   1.000
_cell.length_b   1.000
_cell.length_c   1.000
_cell.angle_alpha   90.00
_cell.angle_beta   90.00
_cell.angle_gamma   90.00
#
_symmetry.space_group_name_H-M   'P 1'
#
loop_
_entity.id
_entity.type
_entity.pdbx_description
1 polymer ?
#
loop_
_entity_poly.entity_id
_entity_poly.type
_entity_poly.pdbx_seq_one_letter_code
_entity_poly.pdbx_strand_id
1 'polypeptide(L)'
;MDIREAIEMIWNNRKYSTNDPKTAISHLNEEVAESLKALMKGDLDKAKRELQDAMSCLFIAMKVLEVDAVEAVNKQVTQMKKRNNKIMIFKKDKVEIYVDGLLRGGWSIWGPEDIKEAENLAKEFGCDIEHAFDEIKNDK
;
A
#
# COMPACT_ATOMS: atom_id res chain seq x y z
N MET A 1 -27.10 1.05 2.62
CA MET A 1 -26.69 1.93 3.73
C MET A 1 -25.45 2.66 3.26
N ASP A 2 -25.43 3.98 3.41
CA ASP A 2 -24.24 4.77 3.13
C ASP A 2 -23.15 4.48 4.18
N ILE A 3 -21.86 4.54 3.82
CA ILE A 3 -20.78 4.22 4.77
C ILE A 3 -20.70 5.24 5.91
N ARG A 4 -21.02 6.52 5.66
CA ARG A 4 -21.05 7.54 6.71
C ARG A 4 -22.21 7.28 7.67
N GLU A 5 -23.37 6.90 7.15
CA GLU A 5 -24.51 6.46 7.98
C GLU A 5 -24.13 5.25 8.84
N ALA A 6 -23.44 4.26 8.26
CA ALA A 6 -22.99 3.09 8.99
C ALA A 6 -22.02 3.45 10.14
N ILE A 7 -21.09 4.39 9.89
CA ILE A 7 -20.17 4.90 10.89
C ILE A 7 -20.92 5.63 12.00
N GLU A 8 -21.92 6.45 11.67
CA GLU A 8 -22.78 7.10 12.68
C GLU A 8 -23.55 6.07 13.52
N MET A 9 -24.09 5.02 12.89
CA MET A 9 -24.76 3.94 13.62
C MET A 9 -23.80 3.23 14.58
N ILE A 10 -22.60 2.89 14.14
CA ILE A 10 -21.56 2.27 14.99
C ILE A 10 -21.17 3.22 16.12
N TRP A 11 -20.95 4.50 15.80
CA TRP A 11 -20.62 5.52 16.79
C TRP A 11 -21.70 5.60 17.86
N ASN A 12 -22.97 5.67 17.48
CA ASN A 12 -24.07 5.82 18.44
C ASN A 12 -24.35 4.56 19.28
N ASN A 13 -23.92 3.39 18.80
CA ASN A 13 -24.09 2.10 19.49
C ASN A 13 -22.79 1.55 20.09
N ARG A 14 -21.71 2.33 20.10
CA ARG A 14 -20.40 1.88 20.59
C ARG A 14 -20.47 1.45 22.06
N LYS A 15 -19.85 0.31 22.37
CA LYS A 15 -19.80 -0.25 23.73
C LYS A 15 -18.94 0.57 24.70
N TYR A 16 -18.04 1.41 24.18
CA TYR A 16 -17.15 2.26 24.95
C TYR A 16 -17.11 3.67 24.36
N SER A 17 -17.10 4.68 25.23
CA SER A 17 -16.88 6.07 24.83
C SER A 17 -15.41 6.42 24.97
N THR A 18 -14.74 6.72 23.87
CA THR A 18 -13.41 7.35 23.89
C THR A 18 -13.38 8.52 22.92
N ASN A 19 -12.76 9.60 23.36
CA ASN A 19 -12.36 10.73 22.51
C ASN A 19 -10.82 10.85 22.45
N ASP A 20 -10.09 9.93 23.12
CA ASP A 20 -8.64 9.90 23.09
C ASP A 20 -8.16 9.06 21.89
N PRO A 21 -7.36 9.65 20.96
CA PRO A 21 -6.88 8.94 19.79
C PRO A 21 -6.03 7.70 20.11
N LYS A 22 -5.23 7.72 21.18
CA LYS A 22 -4.37 6.59 21.54
C LYS A 22 -5.20 5.41 22.00
N THR A 23 -6.20 5.64 22.85
CA THR A 23 -7.14 4.59 23.28
C THR A 23 -7.91 4.01 22.09
N ALA A 24 -8.40 4.85 21.17
CA ALA A 24 -9.14 4.37 20.00
C ALA A 24 -8.28 3.46 19.10
N ILE A 25 -7.03 3.84 18.83
CA ILE A 25 -6.08 3.03 18.07
C ILE A 25 -5.68 1.76 18.83
N SER A 26 -5.51 1.84 20.16
CA SER A 26 -5.16 0.68 20.98
C SER A 26 -6.23 -0.41 20.91
N HIS A 27 -7.52 -0.05 20.97
CA HIS A 27 -8.60 -1.02 20.84
C HIS A 27 -8.64 -1.66 19.44
N LEU A 28 -8.47 -0.86 18.38
CA LEU A 28 -8.34 -1.41 17.02
C LEU A 28 -7.20 -2.45 16.93
N ASN A 29 -6.05 -2.14 17.51
CA ASN A 29 -4.90 -3.03 17.50
C ASN A 29 -5.18 -4.35 18.25
N GLU A 30 -5.92 -4.30 19.35
CA GLU A 30 -6.34 -5.48 20.12
C GLU A 30 -7.23 -6.42 19.30
N GLU A 31 -8.28 -5.89 18.65
CA GLU A 31 -9.20 -6.71 17.85
C GLU A 31 -8.49 -7.35 16.63
N VAL A 32 -7.58 -6.61 15.99
CA VAL A 32 -6.75 -7.15 14.89
C VAL A 32 -5.84 -8.27 15.40
N ALA A 33 -5.23 -8.10 16.58
CA ALA A 33 -4.36 -9.11 17.17
C ALA A 33 -5.12 -10.40 17.55
N GLU A 34 -6.32 -10.29 18.12
CA GLU A 34 -7.16 -11.46 18.40
C GLU A 34 -7.65 -12.16 17.13
N SER A 35 -7.96 -11.40 16.08
CA SER A 35 -8.30 -11.95 14.76
C SER A 35 -7.15 -12.80 14.19
N LEU A 36 -5.92 -12.26 14.21
CA LEU A 36 -4.73 -12.97 13.74
C LEU A 36 -4.46 -14.21 14.61
N LYS A 37 -4.57 -14.09 15.93
CA LYS A 37 -4.38 -15.20 16.88
C LYS A 37 -5.37 -16.33 16.65
N ALA A 38 -6.61 -16.01 16.29
CA ALA A 38 -7.62 -17.01 15.94
C ALA A 38 -7.27 -17.74 14.63
N LEU A 39 -6.82 -17.02 13.59
CA LEU A 39 -6.32 -17.62 12.35
C LEU A 39 -5.17 -18.58 12.59
N MET A 40 -4.20 -18.19 13.43
CA MET A 40 -3.05 -19.03 13.79
C MET A 40 -3.44 -20.33 14.50
N LYS A 41 -4.61 -20.36 15.15
CA LYS A 41 -5.17 -21.56 15.80
C LYS A 41 -6.09 -22.38 14.89
N GLY A 42 -6.26 -21.97 13.63
CA GLY A 42 -7.18 -22.60 12.69
C GLY A 42 -8.66 -22.28 12.93
N ASP A 43 -8.98 -21.33 13.82
CA ASP A 43 -10.36 -20.92 14.11
C ASP A 43 -10.77 -19.76 13.20
N LEU A 44 -11.19 -20.11 11.98
CA LEU A 44 -11.58 -19.16 10.95
C LEU A 44 -12.86 -18.37 11.34
N ASP A 45 -13.81 -19.01 12.03
CA ASP A 45 -15.06 -18.36 12.39
C ASP A 45 -14.84 -17.32 13.49
N LYS A 46 -13.99 -17.61 14.49
CA LYS A 46 -13.57 -16.59 15.44
C LYS A 46 -12.82 -15.48 14.74
N ALA A 47 -11.84 -15.79 13.89
CA ALA A 47 -11.09 -14.76 13.16
C ALA A 47 -12.00 -13.79 12.38
N LYS A 48 -13.03 -14.30 11.70
CA LYS A 48 -14.02 -13.47 10.99
C LYS A 48 -14.82 -12.56 11.93
N ARG A 49 -15.21 -13.05 13.11
CA ARG A 49 -15.91 -12.22 14.12
C ARG A 49 -15.03 -11.11 14.64
N GLU A 50 -13.81 -11.44 15.06
CA GLU A 50 -12.85 -10.44 15.56
C GLU A 50 -12.48 -9.42 14.47
N LEU A 51 -12.46 -9.82 13.20
CA LEU A 51 -12.25 -8.88 12.09
C LEU A 51 -13.42 -7.88 11.93
N GLN A 52 -14.64 -8.30 12.21
CA GLN A 52 -15.81 -7.40 12.21
C GLN A 52 -15.77 -6.45 13.42
N ASP A 53 -15.31 -6.92 14.57
CA ASP A 53 -15.07 -6.08 15.75
C ASP A 53 -13.96 -5.05 15.48
N ALA A 54 -12.88 -5.46 14.81
CA ALA A 54 -11.82 -4.58 14.33
C ALA A 54 -12.34 -3.52 13.35
N MET A 55 -13.24 -3.87 12.42
CA MET A 55 -13.88 -2.90 11.52
C MET A 55 -14.64 -1.82 12.31
N SER A 56 -15.38 -2.22 13.34
CA SER A 56 -16.10 -1.27 14.19
C SER A 56 -15.14 -0.34 14.93
N CYS A 57 -14.04 -0.88 15.48
CA CYS A 57 -12.99 -0.09 16.12
C CYS A 57 -12.28 0.85 15.14
N LEU A 58 -12.06 0.43 13.89
CA LEU A 58 -11.49 1.28 12.84
C LEU A 58 -12.38 2.50 12.58
N PHE A 59 -13.69 2.30 12.42
CA PHE A 59 -14.62 3.41 12.20
C PHE A 59 -14.71 4.37 13.38
N ILE A 60 -14.66 3.86 14.61
CA ILE A 60 -14.58 4.69 15.82
C ILE A 60 -13.28 5.51 15.81
N ALA A 61 -12.13 4.87 15.53
CA ALA A 61 -10.84 5.54 15.48
C ALA A 61 -10.79 6.61 14.39
N MET A 62 -11.30 6.32 13.20
CA MET A 62 -11.42 7.30 12.11
C MET A 62 -12.23 8.52 12.54
N LYS A 63 -13.34 8.33 13.26
CA LYS A 63 -14.14 9.44 13.77
C LYS A 63 -13.44 10.26 14.84
N VAL A 64 -12.74 9.61 15.78
CA VAL A 64 -11.93 10.30 16.81
C VAL A 64 -10.78 11.10 16.18
N LEU A 65 -10.19 10.60 15.10
CA LEU A 65 -9.10 11.24 14.36
C LEU A 65 -9.58 12.16 13.24
N GLU A 66 -10.90 12.41 13.12
CA GLU A 66 -11.52 13.26 12.11
C GLU A 66 -11.18 12.86 10.66
N VAL A 67 -11.06 11.55 10.40
CA VAL A 67 -10.81 10.97 9.07
C VAL A 67 -12.14 10.62 8.40
N ASP A 68 -12.49 11.31 7.31
CA ASP A 68 -13.65 10.94 6.49
C ASP A 68 -13.38 9.63 5.73
N ALA A 69 -14.26 8.64 5.91
CA ALA A 69 -14.06 7.31 5.35
C ALA A 69 -14.16 7.26 3.83
N VAL A 70 -15.07 8.03 3.23
CA VAL A 70 -15.23 8.07 1.77
C VAL A 70 -14.01 8.73 1.14
N GLU A 71 -13.54 9.85 1.70
CA GLU A 71 -12.33 10.51 1.26
C GLU A 71 -11.11 9.61 1.42
N ALA A 72 -10.97 8.93 2.55
CA ALA A 72 -9.88 7.98 2.80
C ALA A 72 -9.88 6.86 1.75
N VAL A 73 -11.03 6.24 1.47
CA VAL A 73 -11.17 5.22 0.43
C VAL A 73 -10.77 5.78 -0.94
N ASN A 74 -11.27 6.96 -1.33
CA ASN A 74 -10.94 7.57 -2.62
C ASN A 74 -9.44 7.87 -2.75
N LYS A 75 -8.81 8.39 -1.69
CA LYS A 75 -7.36 8.62 -1.63
C LYS A 75 -6.59 7.31 -1.79
N GLN A 76 -6.97 6.26 -1.06
CA GLN A 76 -6.33 4.95 -1.14
C GLN A 76 -6.49 4.33 -2.54
N VAL A 77 -7.69 4.36 -3.13
CA VAL A 77 -7.94 3.90 -4.49
C VAL A 77 -7.08 4.67 -5.50
N THR A 78 -6.97 5.99 -5.33
CA THR A 78 -6.12 6.82 -6.20
C THR A 78 -4.65 6.42 -6.07
N GLN A 79 -4.15 6.19 -4.85
CA GLN A 79 -2.79 5.74 -4.60
C GLN A 79 -2.54 4.34 -5.18
N MET A 80 -3.45 3.39 -5.00
CA MET A 80 -3.35 2.04 -5.58
C MET A 80 -3.38 2.05 -7.11
N LYS A 81 -4.11 3.00 -7.71
CA LYS A 81 -4.16 3.20 -9.17
C LYS A 81 -2.94 3.94 -9.73
N LYS A 82 -2.13 4.61 -8.91
CA LYS A 82 -0.82 5.09 -9.34
C LYS A 82 0.02 3.85 -9.60
N ARG A 83 -0.02 3.37 -10.85
CA ARG A 83 0.97 2.44 -11.37
C ARG A 83 2.33 3.04 -11.07
N ASN A 84 3.26 2.18 -10.69
CA ASN A 84 4.62 2.56 -10.47
C ASN A 84 5.24 2.93 -11.83
N ASN A 85 4.95 4.13 -12.33
CA ASN A 85 5.37 4.56 -13.66
C ASN A 85 6.86 4.93 -13.72
N LYS A 86 7.60 4.58 -12.66
CA LYS A 86 9.04 4.67 -12.60
C LYS A 86 9.57 3.36 -13.15
N ILE A 87 10.22 3.41 -14.30
CA ILE A 87 10.81 2.24 -14.92
C ILE A 87 12.27 2.52 -15.20
N MET A 88 13.12 1.56 -14.83
CA MET A 88 14.54 1.61 -15.09
C MET A 88 14.85 0.58 -16.18
N ILE A 89 15.24 1.06 -17.35
CA ILE A 89 15.51 0.23 -18.54
C ILE A 89 17.01 0.06 -18.68
N PHE A 90 17.46 -1.19 -18.58
CA PHE A 90 18.84 -1.61 -18.74
C PHE A 90 19.10 -1.95 -20.19
N LYS A 91 19.93 -1.13 -20.84
CA LYS A 91 20.43 -1.33 -22.20
C LYS A 91 21.87 -1.84 -22.14
N LYS A 92 22.42 -2.21 -23.29
CA LYS A 92 23.76 -2.81 -23.39
C LYS A 92 24.88 -1.96 -22.78
N ASP A 93 24.79 -0.64 -22.89
CA ASP A 93 25.85 0.32 -22.53
C ASP A 93 25.38 1.41 -21.55
N LYS A 94 24.12 1.39 -21.13
CA LYS A 94 23.54 2.40 -20.26
C LYS A 94 22.27 1.93 -19.57
N VAL A 95 21.90 2.64 -18.52
CA VAL A 95 20.59 2.56 -17.89
C VAL A 95 19.86 3.88 -18.05
N GLU A 96 18.55 3.81 -18.25
CA GLU A 96 17.67 4.97 -18.37
C GLU A 96 16.53 4.86 -17.37
N ILE A 97 16.25 5.95 -16.66
CA ILE A 97 15.12 6.07 -15.74
C ILE A 97 14.02 6.87 -16.43
N TYR A 98 12.87 6.26 -16.57
CA TYR A 98 11.64 6.91 -17.02
C TYR A 98 10.69 7.08 -15.85
N VAL A 99 10.05 8.24 -15.76
CA VAL A 99 8.98 8.50 -14.80
C VAL A 99 7.79 9.04 -15.58
N ASP A 100 6.66 8.33 -15.52
CA ASP A 100 5.47 8.63 -16.32
C ASP A 100 5.76 8.63 -17.83
N GLY A 101 6.61 7.71 -18.28
CA GLY A 101 7.03 7.58 -19.68
C GLY A 101 8.01 8.65 -20.17
N LEU A 102 8.43 9.57 -19.31
CA LEU A 102 9.41 10.61 -19.64
C LEU A 102 10.80 10.23 -19.13
N LEU A 103 11.82 10.29 -19.99
CA LEU A 103 13.21 10.09 -19.60
C LEU A 103 13.63 11.18 -18.60
N ARG A 104 13.95 10.77 -17.37
CA ARG A 104 14.37 11.67 -16.28
C ARG A 104 15.88 11.66 -16.04
N GLY A 105 16.57 10.61 -16.48
CA GLY A 105 18.01 10.49 -16.34
C GLY A 105 18.51 9.16 -16.85
N GLY A 106 19.82 9.01 -16.89
CA GLY A 106 20.48 7.77 -17.27
C GLY A 106 21.99 7.91 -17.16
N TRP A 107 22.68 6.79 -17.03
CA TRP A 107 24.14 6.74 -16.97
C TRP A 107 24.67 5.52 -17.71
N SER A 108 25.94 5.61 -18.12
CA SER A 108 26.62 4.51 -18.80
C SER A 108 26.92 3.36 -17.85
N ILE A 109 26.81 2.15 -18.36
CA ILE A 109 27.18 0.90 -17.70
C ILE A 109 28.43 0.36 -18.39
N TRP A 110 29.46 0.05 -17.63
CA TRP A 110 30.76 -0.43 -18.12
C TRP A 110 31.01 -1.90 -17.77
N GLY A 111 30.21 -2.48 -16.88
CA GLY A 111 30.33 -3.88 -16.52
C GLY A 111 29.23 -4.40 -15.60
N PRO A 112 29.34 -5.67 -15.17
CA PRO A 112 28.33 -6.33 -14.34
C PRO A 112 28.09 -5.67 -12.97
N GLU A 113 29.11 -5.04 -12.39
CA GLU A 113 28.97 -4.34 -11.11
C GLU A 113 28.06 -3.11 -11.23
N ASP A 114 28.18 -2.35 -12.33
CA ASP A 114 27.32 -1.18 -12.60
C ASP A 114 25.85 -1.59 -12.80
N ILE A 115 25.60 -2.77 -13.40
CA ILE A 115 24.25 -3.33 -13.53
C ILE A 115 23.67 -3.62 -12.13
N LYS A 116 24.44 -4.27 -11.27
CA LYS A 116 24.01 -4.64 -9.93
C LYS A 116 23.75 -3.42 -9.05
N GLU A 117 24.59 -2.40 -9.15
CA GLU A 117 24.38 -1.12 -8.47
C GLU A 117 23.10 -0.42 -8.96
N ALA A 118 22.89 -0.38 -10.28
CA ALA A 118 21.67 0.18 -10.86
C ALA A 118 20.40 -0.62 -10.47
N GLU A 119 20.46 -1.95 -10.37
CA GLU A 119 19.32 -2.77 -9.88
C GLU A 119 18.99 -2.48 -8.41
N ASN A 120 20.01 -2.23 -7.57
CA ASN A 120 19.79 -1.84 -6.18
C ASN A 120 19.12 -0.46 -6.11
N LEU A 121 19.61 0.50 -6.89
CA LEU A 121 19.00 1.82 -7.01
C LEU A 121 17.56 1.76 -7.52
N ALA A 122 17.27 0.89 -8.49
CA ALA A 122 15.90 0.67 -8.97
C ALA A 122 14.98 0.22 -7.82
N LYS A 123 15.42 -0.74 -7.00
CA LYS A 123 14.64 -1.20 -5.84
C LYS A 123 14.44 -0.09 -4.80
N GLU A 124 15.49 0.69 -4.52
CA GLU A 124 15.42 1.82 -3.58
C GLU A 124 14.45 2.91 -4.05
N PHE A 125 14.46 3.24 -5.34
CA PHE A 125 13.56 4.25 -5.91
C PHE A 125 12.15 3.73 -6.20
N GLY A 126 11.93 2.43 -6.00
CA GLY A 126 10.72 1.73 -6.39
C GLY A 126 10.51 1.88 -7.89
N CYS A 127 11.46 1.47 -8.71
CA CYS A 127 11.30 1.38 -10.15
C CYS A 127 10.97 -0.06 -10.54
N ASP A 128 10.12 -0.23 -11.54
CA ASP A 128 10.05 -1.48 -12.28
C ASP A 128 11.35 -1.64 -13.10
N ILE A 129 11.86 -2.86 -13.24
CA ILE A 129 13.12 -3.14 -13.93
C ILE A 129 12.82 -3.84 -15.26
N GLU A 130 13.37 -3.31 -16.35
CA GLU A 130 13.33 -3.93 -17.68
C GLU A 130 14.73 -4.12 -18.23
N HIS A 131 15.01 -5.31 -18.77
CA HIS A 131 16.28 -5.63 -19.42
C HIS A 131 16.10 -5.70 -20.93
N ALA A 132 16.47 -4.63 -21.63
CA ALA A 132 16.35 -4.48 -23.09
C ALA A 132 17.70 -4.76 -23.78
N PHE A 133 18.36 -5.86 -23.43
CA PHE A 133 19.69 -6.18 -23.96
C PHE A 133 19.69 -6.58 -25.45
N ASP A 134 18.52 -6.93 -26.03
CA ASP A 134 18.44 -7.54 -27.37
C ASP A 134 17.32 -7.02 -28.31
N GLU A 135 16.70 -5.86 -28.08
CA GLU A 135 15.66 -5.32 -28.99
C GLU A 135 16.19 -4.64 -30.27
N ILE A 136 17.36 -5.03 -30.78
CA ILE A 136 17.81 -4.66 -32.13
C ILE A 136 18.03 -5.93 -32.95
N LYS A 137 16.93 -6.57 -33.35
CA LYS A 137 16.94 -7.43 -34.53
C LYS A 137 15.68 -7.21 -35.37
N ASN A 138 15.96 -6.61 -36.53
CA ASN A 138 15.22 -6.59 -37.79
C ASN A 138 14.45 -5.30 -38.07
N ASP A 139 15.15 -4.38 -38.74
CA ASP A 139 14.65 -3.88 -40.03
C ASP A 139 15.85 -3.80 -40.98
N LYS A 140 15.81 -4.66 -42.01
CA LYS A 140 16.63 -4.58 -43.21
C LYS A 140 15.83 -3.90 -44.30
#